data_AF-A0A7X8FXE8-F1
#
_entry.id   AF-A0A7X8FXE8-F1
#
_cell.length_a   1.000
_cell.length_b   1.000
_cell.length_c   1.000
_cell.angle_alpha   90.00
_cell.angle_beta   90.00
_cell.angle_gamma   90.00
#
_symmetry.space_group_name_H-M   'P 1'
#
loop_
_entity.id
_entity.type
_entity.pdbx_description
1 polymer ?
#
loop_
_entity_poly.entity_id
_entity_poly.type
_entity_poly.pdbx_seq_one_letter_code
_entity_poly.pdbx_strand_id
1 'polypeptide(L)'
;MTSVTLVFFSLLPFLAWFFYCLIHKHAVMLHLPGFFGAALIAAAFSVAARFVLEPFAVFFPPAVLPLFIALAVTAIPEEATKLLAVIPFSRSGPGRSPLPERTLLARAVCISLAFSSLENIFFAAKFPGSLPLRFGTAVPLHASLAVFSACWLSGRLNRGRFAPGFRMLVAAICLHALYALGFELRPIFAGLSVFTATVAFIGAVVLWNTCGDDDGQRS
;
A
#
# COMPACT_ATOMS: atom_id res chain seq x y z
N MET A 1 11.98 -15.75 18.52
CA MET A 1 11.13 -14.58 18.85
C MET A 1 9.80 -15.10 19.37
N THR A 2 9.25 -14.51 20.43
CA THR A 2 7.91 -14.86 20.93
C THR A 2 6.84 -14.25 20.00
N SER A 3 5.63 -14.81 19.98
CA SER A 3 4.51 -14.31 19.15
C SER A 3 4.19 -12.84 19.42
N VAL A 4 4.36 -12.38 20.67
CA VAL A 4 4.17 -10.97 21.08
C VAL A 4 5.18 -10.05 20.41
N THR A 5 6.45 -10.46 20.36
CA THR A 5 7.51 -9.68 19.70
C THR A 5 7.23 -9.52 18.20
N LEU A 6 6.75 -10.57 17.54
CA LEU A 6 6.41 -10.52 16.10
C LEU A 6 5.25 -9.56 15.81
N VAL A 7 4.19 -9.59 16.63
CA VAL A 7 3.06 -8.67 16.50
C VAL A 7 3.49 -7.23 16.73
N PHE A 8 4.29 -6.98 17.77
CA PHE A 8 4.77 -5.64 18.07
C PHE A 8 5.60 -5.03 16.94
N PHE A 9 6.59 -5.77 16.41
CA PHE A 9 7.40 -5.29 15.29
C PHE A 9 6.59 -5.08 14.01
N SER A 10 5.56 -5.90 13.78
CA SER A 10 4.70 -5.76 12.59
C SER A 10 3.83 -4.50 12.66
N LEU A 11 3.38 -4.10 13.85
CA LEU A 11 2.59 -2.88 14.06
C LEU A 11 3.43 -1.59 14.10
N LEU A 12 4.74 -1.71 14.30
CA LEU A 12 5.63 -0.57 14.53
C LEU A 12 5.58 0.52 13.43
N PRO A 13 5.46 0.21 12.12
CA PRO A 13 5.35 1.24 11.09
C PRO A 13 4.09 2.08 11.23
N PHE A 14 2.94 1.43 11.46
CA PHE A 14 1.68 2.12 11.69
C PHE A 14 1.71 2.92 12.99
N LEU A 15 2.27 2.35 14.07
CA LEU A 15 2.41 3.03 15.35
C LEU A 15 3.36 4.24 15.26
N ALA A 16 4.50 4.11 14.57
CA ALA A 16 5.44 5.21 14.38
C ALA A 16 4.79 6.36 13.61
N TRP A 17 4.03 6.05 12.56
CA TRP A 17 3.27 7.05 11.81
C TRP A 17 2.14 7.67 12.65
N PHE A 18 1.45 6.85 13.45
CA PHE A 18 0.45 7.29 14.42
C PHE A 18 1.06 8.29 15.43
N PHE A 19 2.18 7.97 16.05
CA PHE A 19 2.83 8.88 16.99
C PHE A 19 3.37 10.14 16.31
N TYR A 20 3.95 10.01 15.12
CA TYR A 20 4.40 11.15 14.33
C TYR A 20 3.26 12.15 14.09
N CYS A 21 2.14 11.68 13.55
CA CYS A 21 1.04 12.59 13.25
C CYS A 21 0.35 13.13 14.54
N LEU A 22 0.45 12.44 15.69
CA LEU A 22 -0.03 12.91 17.00
C LEU A 22 0.83 14.08 17.47
N ILE A 23 2.15 13.91 17.46
CA ILE A 23 3.14 14.91 17.88
C ILE A 23 2.99 16.18 17.04
N HIS A 24 2.81 16.02 15.73
CA HIS A 24 2.69 17.14 14.80
C HIS A 24 1.24 17.64 14.60
N LYS A 25 0.29 17.18 15.43
CA LYS A 25 -1.13 17.61 15.43
C LYS A 25 -1.79 17.60 14.04
N HIS A 26 -1.43 16.64 13.19
CA HIS A 26 -2.04 16.53 11.87
C HIS A 26 -3.53 16.22 12.01
N ALA A 27 -4.40 16.95 11.30
CA ALA A 27 -5.85 16.72 11.29
C ALA A 27 -6.26 15.29 10.88
N VAL A 28 -5.35 14.56 10.21
CA VAL A 28 -5.44 13.14 9.88
C VAL A 28 -5.64 12.26 11.14
N MET A 29 -5.23 12.74 12.31
CA MET A 29 -5.33 12.04 13.60
C MET A 29 -6.74 11.61 13.99
N LEU A 30 -7.74 12.45 13.69
CA LEU A 30 -9.14 12.22 14.08
C LEU A 30 -9.77 11.00 13.37
N HIS A 31 -9.13 10.50 12.32
CA HIS A 31 -9.66 9.43 11.47
C HIS A 31 -8.87 8.11 11.57
N LEU A 32 -7.86 8.03 12.45
CA LEU A 32 -7.01 6.84 12.56
C LEU A 32 -7.70 5.54 12.88
N PRO A 33 -8.66 5.47 13.82
CA PRO A 33 -9.45 4.27 14.02
C PRO A 33 -10.18 3.86 12.74
N GLY A 34 -10.68 4.84 11.98
CA GLY A 34 -11.32 4.63 10.68
C GLY A 34 -10.35 4.09 9.63
N PHE A 35 -9.11 4.60 9.58
CA PHE A 35 -8.08 4.11 8.66
C PHE A 35 -7.65 2.67 8.98
N PHE A 36 -7.44 2.37 10.27
CA PHE A 36 -7.11 1.02 10.70
C PHE A 36 -8.25 0.05 10.41
N GLY A 37 -9.50 0.43 10.69
CA GLY A 37 -10.68 -0.36 10.33
C GLY A 37 -10.80 -0.59 8.82
N ALA A 38 -10.58 0.45 8.00
CA ALA A 38 -10.60 0.31 6.55
C ALA A 38 -9.47 -0.58 6.02
N ALA A 39 -8.27 -0.50 6.61
CA ALA A 39 -7.15 -1.37 6.28
C ALA A 39 -7.42 -2.83 6.69
N LEU A 40 -8.06 -3.06 7.83
CA LEU A 40 -8.48 -4.40 8.27
C LEU A 40 -9.49 -5.01 7.30
N ILE A 41 -10.49 -4.22 6.89
CA ILE A 41 -11.47 -4.65 5.88
C ILE A 41 -10.75 -4.96 4.56
N ALA A 42 -9.86 -4.07 4.09
CA ALA A 42 -9.10 -4.29 2.86
C ALA A 42 -8.24 -5.56 2.93
N ALA A 43 -7.57 -5.82 4.06
CA ALA A 43 -6.79 -7.03 4.29
C ALA A 43 -7.69 -8.28 4.26
N ALA A 44 -8.84 -8.24 4.91
CA ALA A 44 -9.81 -9.34 4.90
C ALA A 44 -10.32 -9.64 3.48
N PHE A 45 -10.65 -8.61 2.70
CA PHE A 45 -11.05 -8.77 1.29
C PHE A 45 -9.91 -9.31 0.42
N SER A 46 -8.67 -8.86 0.63
CA SER A 46 -7.51 -9.42 -0.09
C SER A 46 -7.34 -10.91 0.21
N VAL A 47 -7.41 -11.29 1.48
CA VAL A 47 -7.36 -12.70 1.89
C VAL A 47 -8.52 -13.50 1.29
N ALA A 48 -9.75 -12.97 1.28
CA ALA A 48 -10.89 -13.61 0.65
C ALA A 48 -10.68 -13.79 -0.87
N ALA A 49 -10.11 -12.79 -1.55
CA ALA A 49 -9.79 -12.88 -2.97
C ALA A 49 -8.78 -14.00 -3.26
N ARG A 50 -7.80 -14.24 -2.38
CA ARG A 50 -6.88 -15.37 -2.51
C ARG A 50 -7.61 -16.71 -2.53
N PHE A 51 -8.55 -16.95 -1.61
CA PHE A 51 -9.33 -18.20 -1.58
C PHE A 51 -10.15 -18.43 -2.86
N VAL A 52 -10.54 -17.35 -3.55
CA VAL A 52 -11.28 -17.44 -4.82
C VAL A 52 -10.33 -17.62 -6.01
N LEU A 53 -9.17 -16.95 -6.01
CA LEU A 53 -8.27 -16.88 -7.16
C LEU A 53 -7.20 -17.97 -7.18
N GLU A 54 -6.70 -18.41 -6.02
CA GLU A 54 -5.71 -19.49 -5.91
C GLU A 54 -6.14 -20.80 -6.59
N PRO A 55 -7.41 -21.26 -6.50
CA PRO A 55 -7.84 -22.46 -7.22
C PRO A 55 -7.63 -22.41 -8.74
N PHE A 56 -7.61 -21.22 -9.35
CA PHE A 56 -7.35 -21.07 -10.78
C PHE A 56 -5.87 -21.27 -11.15
N ALA A 57 -4.97 -21.35 -10.17
CA ALA A 57 -3.55 -21.67 -10.39
C ALA A 57 -3.34 -22.98 -11.15
N VAL A 58 -4.27 -23.94 -11.05
CA VAL A 58 -4.21 -25.24 -11.73
C VAL A 58 -4.20 -25.14 -13.26
N PHE A 59 -4.67 -24.01 -13.81
CA PHE A 59 -4.71 -23.77 -15.25
C PHE A 59 -3.41 -23.18 -15.81
N PHE A 60 -2.45 -22.82 -14.96
CA PHE A 60 -1.20 -22.17 -15.38
C PHE A 60 -0.02 -23.15 -15.32
N PRO A 61 0.85 -23.16 -16.36
CA PRO A 61 2.05 -23.98 -16.32
C PRO A 61 3.03 -23.49 -15.24
N PRO A 62 3.91 -24.36 -14.69
CA PRO A 62 4.83 -24.00 -13.61
C PRO A 62 5.72 -22.78 -13.90
N ALA A 63 6.05 -22.54 -15.17
CA ALA A 63 6.86 -21.39 -15.58
C ALA A 63 6.14 -20.03 -15.46
N VAL A 64 4.81 -20.01 -15.56
CA VAL A 64 3.98 -18.78 -15.52
C VAL A 64 3.25 -18.64 -14.17
N LEU A 65 3.12 -19.73 -13.43
CA LEU A 65 2.44 -19.78 -12.14
C LEU A 65 2.93 -18.71 -11.14
N PRO A 66 4.24 -18.46 -10.94
CA PRO A 66 4.70 -17.41 -10.03
C PRO A 66 4.21 -16.01 -10.43
N LEU A 67 4.16 -15.73 -11.74
CA LEU A 67 3.66 -14.46 -12.26
C LEU A 67 2.15 -14.31 -12.02
N PHE A 68 1.38 -15.39 -12.21
CA PHE A 68 -0.05 -15.39 -11.91
C PHE A 68 -0.32 -15.14 -10.42
N ILE A 69 0.40 -15.84 -9.52
CA ILE A 69 0.25 -15.67 -8.07
C ILE A 69 0.64 -14.23 -7.65
N ALA A 70 1.77 -13.74 -8.14
CA ALA A 70 2.27 -12.42 -7.80
C ALA A 70 1.34 -11.30 -8.29
N LEU A 71 0.83 -11.40 -9.52
CA LEU A 71 0.01 -10.36 -10.13
C LEU A 71 -1.48 -10.49 -9.78
N ALA A 72 -2.10 -11.61 -10.14
CA ALA A 72 -3.56 -11.77 -10.08
C ALA A 72 -4.05 -12.13 -8.68
N VAL A 73 -3.31 -12.96 -7.95
CA VAL A 73 -3.71 -13.42 -6.60
C VAL A 73 -3.28 -12.43 -5.52
N THR A 74 -2.17 -11.72 -5.71
CA THR A 74 -1.59 -10.83 -4.69
C THR A 74 -1.72 -9.35 -5.04
N ALA A 75 -0.99 -8.86 -6.05
CA ALA A 75 -0.88 -7.43 -6.30
C ALA A 75 -2.21 -6.74 -6.67
N ILE A 76 -2.99 -7.33 -7.59
CA ILE A 76 -4.26 -6.74 -8.02
C ILE A 76 -5.26 -6.65 -6.86
N PRO A 77 -5.58 -7.73 -6.11
CA PRO A 77 -6.49 -7.64 -4.98
C PRO A 77 -6.03 -6.65 -3.92
N GLU A 78 -4.75 -6.66 -3.55
CA GLU A 78 -4.23 -5.79 -2.49
C GLU A 78 -4.26 -4.32 -2.86
N GLU A 79 -3.81 -3.95 -4.05
CA GLU A 79 -3.86 -2.55 -4.49
C GLU A 79 -5.30 -2.08 -4.72
N ALA A 80 -6.17 -2.92 -5.26
CA ALA A 80 -7.57 -2.59 -5.47
C ALA A 80 -8.31 -2.36 -4.15
N THR A 81 -8.17 -3.26 -3.17
CA THR A 81 -8.86 -3.11 -1.88
C THR A 81 -8.32 -1.93 -1.07
N LYS A 82 -7.01 -1.66 -1.10
CA LYS A 82 -6.43 -0.46 -0.50
C LYS A 82 -6.98 0.81 -1.15
N LEU A 83 -7.04 0.86 -2.47
CA LEU A 83 -7.61 2.00 -3.18
C LEU A 83 -9.08 2.21 -2.80
N LEU A 84 -9.89 1.15 -2.78
CA LEU A 84 -11.29 1.21 -2.34
C LEU A 84 -11.42 1.69 -0.89
N ALA A 85 -10.51 1.27 0.00
CA ALA A 85 -10.46 1.72 1.38
C ALA A 85 -10.16 3.22 1.54
N VAL A 86 -9.43 3.82 0.60
CA VAL A 86 -9.12 5.27 0.61
C VAL A 86 -10.30 6.12 0.14
N ILE A 87 -11.13 5.61 -0.78
CA ILE A 87 -12.21 6.39 -1.43
C ILE A 87 -13.15 7.07 -0.41
N PRO A 88 -13.68 6.41 0.64
CA PRO A 88 -14.55 7.04 1.63
C PRO A 88 -13.89 8.23 2.35
N PHE A 89 -12.56 8.24 2.44
CA PHE A 89 -11.79 9.28 3.11
C PHE A 89 -11.21 10.33 2.15
N SER A 90 -11.58 10.30 0.87
CA SER A 90 -11.05 11.22 -0.15
C SER A 90 -11.77 12.57 -0.24
N ARG A 91 -12.86 12.73 0.51
CA ARG A 91 -13.69 13.94 0.55
C ARG A 91 -13.84 14.45 1.99
N SER A 92 -14.11 15.74 2.13
CA SER A 92 -14.34 16.40 3.44
C SER A 92 -15.73 16.12 4.05
N GLY A 93 -16.49 15.17 3.49
CA GLY A 93 -17.81 14.72 3.95
C GLY A 93 -18.70 14.27 2.79
N PRO A 94 -19.93 13.79 3.07
CA PRO A 94 -20.90 13.41 2.05
C PRO A 94 -21.23 14.60 1.14
N GLY A 95 -21.05 14.45 -0.18
CA GLY A 95 -21.34 15.49 -1.17
C GLY A 95 -20.38 16.68 -1.20
N ARG A 96 -19.29 16.68 -0.42
CA ARG A 96 -18.33 17.80 -0.34
C ARG A 96 -17.19 17.71 -1.36
N SER A 97 -16.46 18.82 -1.49
CA SER A 97 -15.28 18.93 -2.33
C SER A 97 -14.23 17.84 -2.02
N PRO A 98 -13.47 17.40 -3.04
CA PRO A 98 -12.32 16.56 -2.80
C PRO A 98 -11.34 17.24 -1.83
N LEU A 99 -10.59 16.42 -1.10
CA LEU A 99 -9.57 16.94 -0.19
C LEU A 99 -8.39 17.54 -0.95
N PRO A 100 -7.64 18.45 -0.31
CA PRO A 100 -6.31 18.85 -0.78
C PRO A 100 -5.42 17.63 -1.02
N GLU A 101 -4.58 17.69 -2.06
CA GLU A 101 -3.82 16.52 -2.54
C GLU A 101 -2.93 15.94 -1.44
N ARG A 102 -2.18 16.78 -0.72
CA ARG A 102 -1.32 16.36 0.40
C ARG A 102 -2.08 15.63 1.50
N THR A 103 -3.32 16.04 1.76
CA THR A 103 -4.17 15.37 2.76
C THR A 103 -4.62 14.00 2.27
N LEU A 104 -4.99 13.88 1.00
CA LEU A 104 -5.36 12.60 0.40
C LEU A 104 -4.17 11.61 0.41
N LEU A 105 -2.99 12.09 0.01
CA LEU A 105 -1.73 11.35 0.02
C LEU A 105 -1.40 10.82 1.42
N ALA A 106 -1.43 11.68 2.44
CA ALA A 106 -1.16 11.27 3.83
C ALA A 106 -2.15 10.20 4.31
N ARG A 107 -3.44 10.31 3.98
CA ARG A 107 -4.46 9.32 4.34
C ARG A 107 -4.25 7.98 3.64
N ALA A 108 -3.89 8.00 2.36
CA ALA A 108 -3.58 6.78 1.62
C ALA A 108 -2.37 6.05 2.21
N VAL A 109 -1.32 6.79 2.57
CA VAL A 109 -0.14 6.23 3.24
C VAL A 109 -0.51 5.63 4.60
N CYS A 110 -1.34 6.31 5.43
CA CYS A 110 -1.83 5.75 6.70
C CYS A 110 -2.49 4.37 6.50
N ILE A 111 -3.44 4.29 5.56
CA ILE A 111 -4.21 3.06 5.30
C ILE A 111 -3.27 1.96 4.79
N SER A 112 -2.33 2.29 3.90
CA SER A 112 -1.38 1.32 3.36
C SER A 112 -0.37 0.83 4.39
N LEU A 113 0.06 1.69 5.33
CA LEU A 113 0.90 1.30 6.46
C LEU A 113 0.14 0.39 7.43
N ALA A 114 -1.12 0.70 7.74
CA ALA A 114 -1.98 -0.18 8.55
C ALA A 114 -2.17 -1.55 7.86
N PHE A 115 -2.40 -1.55 6.54
CA PHE A 115 -2.51 -2.76 5.74
C PHE A 115 -1.22 -3.58 5.79
N SER A 116 -0.06 -2.96 5.54
CA SER A 116 1.24 -3.64 5.58
C SER A 116 1.57 -4.18 6.97
N SER A 117 1.16 -3.48 8.03
CA SER A 117 1.30 -3.98 9.39
C SER A 117 0.48 -5.25 9.64
N LEU A 118 -0.76 -5.31 9.17
CA LEU A 118 -1.59 -6.53 9.25
C LEU A 118 -1.02 -7.66 8.40
N GLU A 119 -0.59 -7.35 7.19
CA GLU A 119 0.02 -8.30 6.27
C GLU A 119 1.28 -8.94 6.86
N ASN A 120 2.14 -8.13 7.49
CA ASN A 120 3.33 -8.60 8.20
C ASN A 120 2.99 -9.50 9.39
N ILE A 121 1.88 -9.28 10.11
CA ILE A 121 1.44 -10.20 11.19
C ILE A 121 1.10 -11.58 10.60
N PHE A 122 0.33 -11.63 9.51
CA PHE A 122 -0.02 -12.89 8.85
C PHE A 122 1.22 -13.60 8.28
N PHE A 123 2.13 -12.85 7.68
CA PHE A 123 3.40 -13.41 7.19
C PHE A 123 4.30 -13.89 8.32
N ALA A 124 4.40 -13.17 9.43
CA ALA A 124 5.18 -13.56 10.59
C ALA A 124 4.73 -14.90 11.17
N ALA A 125 3.42 -15.15 11.16
CA ALA A 125 2.84 -16.40 11.63
C ALA A 125 3.24 -17.59 10.74
N LYS A 126 3.43 -17.38 9.43
CA LYS A 126 3.77 -18.44 8.46
C LYS A 126 5.29 -18.60 8.26
N PHE A 127 6.02 -17.49 8.21
CA PHE A 127 7.45 -17.43 7.87
C PHE A 127 8.20 -16.39 8.73
N PRO A 128 8.37 -16.64 10.04
CA PRO A 128 8.92 -15.65 10.97
C PRO A 128 10.35 -15.20 10.61
N GLY A 129 11.17 -16.07 9.98
CA GLY A 129 12.53 -15.75 9.56
C GLY A 129 12.62 -14.69 8.45
N SER A 130 11.53 -14.43 7.71
CA SER A 130 11.48 -13.43 6.64
C SER A 130 11.13 -12.01 7.15
N LEU A 131 10.74 -11.88 8.42
CA LEU A 131 10.21 -10.64 8.98
C LEU A 131 11.18 -9.44 8.84
N PRO A 132 12.50 -9.56 9.13
CA PRO A 132 13.40 -8.42 9.01
C PRO A 132 13.51 -7.89 7.59
N LEU A 133 13.58 -8.79 6.60
CA LEU A 133 13.62 -8.43 5.18
C LEU A 133 12.32 -7.73 4.77
N ARG A 134 11.17 -8.29 5.15
CA ARG A 134 9.85 -7.70 4.83
C ARG A 134 9.63 -6.38 5.52
N PHE A 135 10.09 -6.22 6.76
CA PHE A 135 10.02 -4.94 7.45
C PHE A 135 10.80 -3.86 6.68
N GLY A 136 11.99 -4.20 6.19
CA GLY A 136 12.83 -3.29 5.41
C GLY A 136 12.40 -3.07 3.95
N THR A 137 11.48 -3.87 3.41
CA THR A 137 11.15 -3.82 1.97
C THR A 137 9.64 -3.72 1.69
N ALA A 138 8.79 -4.51 2.35
CA ALA A 138 7.33 -4.45 2.19
C ALA A 138 6.76 -3.13 2.70
N VAL A 139 7.13 -2.72 3.91
CA VAL A 139 6.64 -1.48 4.51
C VAL A 139 6.91 -0.25 3.64
N PRO A 140 8.16 0.03 3.21
CA PRO A 140 8.43 1.16 2.33
C PRO A 140 7.77 0.99 0.96
N LEU A 141 7.66 -0.24 0.44
CA LEU A 141 6.90 -0.51 -0.79
C LEU A 141 5.44 -0.09 -0.63
N HIS A 142 4.70 -0.62 0.34
CA HIS A 142 3.28 -0.30 0.54
C HIS A 142 3.05 1.19 0.76
N ALA A 143 3.90 1.88 1.53
CA ALA A 143 3.83 3.33 1.69
C ALA A 143 4.03 4.05 0.35
N SER A 144 5.00 3.60 -0.45
CA SER A 144 5.30 4.18 -1.77
C SER A 144 4.16 3.97 -2.76
N LEU A 145 3.64 2.75 -2.88
CA LEU A 145 2.52 2.43 -3.78
C LEU A 145 1.24 3.20 -3.43
N ALA A 146 1.05 3.54 -2.16
CA ALA A 146 -0.05 4.40 -1.73
C ALA A 146 0.03 5.79 -2.37
N VAL A 147 1.23 6.33 -2.58
CA VAL A 147 1.45 7.62 -3.27
C VAL A 147 0.98 7.53 -4.72
N PHE A 148 1.36 6.49 -5.45
CA PHE A 148 0.92 6.25 -6.83
C PHE A 148 -0.62 6.19 -6.93
N SER A 149 -1.24 5.40 -6.06
CA SER A 149 -2.70 5.24 -6.01
C SER A 149 -3.43 6.52 -5.61
N ALA A 150 -2.86 7.30 -4.68
CA ALA A 150 -3.41 8.59 -4.27
C ALA A 150 -3.29 9.66 -5.36
N CYS A 151 -2.18 9.70 -6.10
CA CYS A 151 -2.00 10.60 -7.24
C CYS A 151 -3.04 10.33 -8.33
N TRP A 152 -3.27 9.04 -8.65
CA TRP A 152 -4.33 8.64 -9.57
C TRP A 152 -5.72 9.10 -9.08
N LEU A 153 -6.03 8.87 -7.81
CA LEU A 153 -7.32 9.23 -7.22
C LEU A 153 -7.51 10.76 -7.19
N SER A 154 -6.47 11.52 -6.86
CA SER A 154 -6.49 13.00 -6.89
C SER A 154 -6.80 13.50 -8.29
N GLY A 155 -6.05 13.03 -9.31
CA GLY A 155 -6.28 13.43 -10.70
C GLY A 155 -7.70 13.13 -11.18
N ARG A 156 -8.28 12.00 -10.76
CA ARG A 156 -9.68 11.65 -11.07
C ARG A 156 -10.69 12.59 -10.40
N LEU A 157 -10.46 12.96 -9.14
CA LEU A 157 -11.41 13.73 -8.33
C LEU A 157 -11.31 15.24 -8.58
N ASN A 158 -10.11 15.77 -8.78
CA ASN A 158 -9.83 17.20 -8.85
C ASN A 158 -9.82 17.77 -10.28
N ARG A 159 -9.95 16.94 -11.33
CA ARG A 159 -9.89 17.36 -12.75
C ARG A 159 -8.66 18.26 -13.08
N GLY A 160 -7.57 18.12 -12.33
CA GLY A 160 -6.35 18.93 -12.41
C GLY A 160 -5.33 18.43 -13.45
N ARG A 161 -4.48 19.35 -13.94
CA ARG A 161 -3.59 19.27 -15.12
C ARG A 161 -2.35 18.35 -14.99
N PHE A 162 -2.27 17.50 -13.96
CA PHE A 162 -1.21 16.51 -13.83
C PHE A 162 -1.84 15.13 -13.98
N ALA A 163 -1.77 14.57 -15.19
CA ALA A 163 -2.33 13.26 -15.51
C ALA A 163 -1.23 12.22 -15.71
N PRO A 164 -0.54 11.76 -14.65
CA PRO A 164 -0.08 10.38 -14.68
C PRO A 164 -1.36 9.56 -14.41
N GLY A 165 -2.16 9.34 -15.47
CA GLY A 165 -3.54 8.83 -15.39
C GLY A 165 -3.63 7.39 -14.85
N PHE A 166 -4.49 6.55 -15.42
CA PHE A 166 -4.61 5.12 -15.05
C PHE A 166 -3.25 4.38 -14.96
N ARG A 167 -2.23 4.89 -15.66
CA ARG A 167 -0.83 4.44 -15.60
C ARG A 167 -0.23 4.40 -14.19
N MET A 168 -0.61 5.26 -13.26
CA MET A 168 -0.06 5.21 -11.88
C MET A 168 -0.60 4.03 -11.09
N LEU A 169 -1.89 3.72 -11.22
CA LEU A 169 -2.47 2.53 -10.61
C LEU A 169 -1.86 1.26 -11.22
N VAL A 170 -1.68 1.23 -12.55
CA VAL A 170 -0.98 0.14 -13.23
C VAL A 170 0.46 0.01 -12.74
N ALA A 171 1.20 1.12 -12.61
CA ALA A 171 2.56 1.10 -12.08
C ALA A 171 2.60 0.57 -10.64
N ALA A 172 1.64 0.96 -9.80
CA ALA A 172 1.53 0.46 -8.43
C ALA A 172 1.35 -1.07 -8.41
N ILE A 173 0.41 -1.57 -9.22
CA ILE A 173 0.14 -3.01 -9.36
C ILE A 173 1.37 -3.75 -9.90
N CYS A 174 2.02 -3.22 -10.95
CA CYS A 174 3.20 -3.84 -11.55
C CYS A 174 4.40 -3.88 -10.58
N LEU A 175 4.64 -2.80 -9.84
CA LEU A 175 5.71 -2.76 -8.83
C LEU A 175 5.41 -3.71 -7.66
N HIS A 176 4.15 -3.79 -7.22
CA HIS A 176 3.77 -4.80 -6.22
C HIS A 176 3.98 -6.21 -6.78
N ALA A 177 3.49 -6.51 -7.97
CA ALA A 177 3.64 -7.82 -8.58
C ALA A 177 5.12 -8.22 -8.73
N LEU A 178 5.98 -7.28 -9.13
CA LEU A 178 7.41 -7.54 -9.24
C LEU A 178 8.06 -7.83 -7.87
N TYR A 179 7.64 -7.11 -6.83
CA TYR A 179 8.06 -7.38 -5.46
C TYR A 179 7.63 -8.76 -4.97
N ALA A 180 6.35 -9.11 -5.18
CA ALA A 180 5.77 -10.40 -4.79
C ALA A 180 6.42 -11.55 -5.57
N LEU A 181 6.70 -11.35 -6.86
CA LEU A 181 7.40 -12.33 -7.70
C LEU A 181 8.79 -12.68 -7.14
N GLY A 182 9.51 -11.71 -6.58
CA GLY A 182 10.79 -11.95 -5.91
C GLY A 182 10.68 -12.92 -4.72
N PHE A 183 9.55 -12.93 -4.01
CA PHE A 183 9.28 -13.90 -2.94
C PHE A 183 8.83 -15.25 -3.48
N GLU A 184 8.01 -15.29 -4.52
CA GLU A 184 7.56 -16.54 -5.16
C GLU A 184 8.71 -17.33 -5.79
N LEU A 185 9.72 -16.63 -6.34
CA LEU A 185 10.89 -17.24 -6.98
C LEU A 185 11.97 -17.74 -6.01
N ARG A 186 11.70 -17.74 -4.69
CA ARG A 186 12.58 -18.16 -3.57
C ARG A 186 13.61 -17.10 -3.12
N PRO A 187 14.25 -17.28 -1.93
CA PRO A 187 15.09 -16.26 -1.28
C PRO A 187 16.30 -15.75 -2.09
N ILE A 188 16.75 -16.49 -3.11
CA ILE A 188 17.84 -16.07 -4.01
C ILE A 188 17.49 -14.77 -4.74
N PHE A 189 16.19 -14.45 -4.90
CA PHE A 189 15.69 -13.24 -5.54
C PHE A 189 15.31 -12.13 -4.55
N ALA A 190 15.77 -12.18 -3.29
CA ALA A 190 15.59 -11.07 -2.33
C ALA A 190 16.11 -9.72 -2.89
N GLY A 191 17.15 -9.76 -3.74
CA GLY A 191 17.65 -8.58 -4.46
C GLY A 191 16.61 -7.93 -5.37
N LEU A 192 15.71 -8.72 -6.00
CA LEU A 192 14.62 -8.19 -6.83
C LEU A 192 13.60 -7.43 -5.96
N SER A 193 13.23 -7.99 -4.80
CA SER A 193 12.30 -7.34 -3.87
C SER A 193 12.88 -6.04 -3.30
N VAL A 194 14.16 -6.04 -2.93
CA VAL A 194 14.87 -4.82 -2.48
C VAL A 194 14.92 -3.77 -3.59
N PHE A 195 15.37 -4.15 -4.79
CA PHE A 195 15.42 -3.26 -5.95
C PHE A 195 14.06 -2.63 -6.25
N THR A 196 13.01 -3.45 -6.27
CA THR A 196 11.65 -2.99 -6.55
C THR A 196 11.14 -2.03 -5.49
N ALA A 197 11.38 -2.31 -4.20
CA ALA A 197 11.03 -1.41 -3.12
C ALA A 197 11.78 -0.07 -3.23
N THR A 198 13.06 -0.08 -3.61
CA THR A 198 13.85 1.14 -3.86
C THR A 198 13.30 1.95 -5.03
N VAL A 199 12.99 1.32 -6.17
CA VAL A 199 12.42 1.98 -7.34
C VAL A 199 11.06 2.61 -7.00
N ALA A 200 10.20 1.88 -6.29
CA ALA A 200 8.91 2.39 -5.83
C ALA A 200 9.09 3.60 -4.91
N PHE A 201 10.04 3.54 -3.97
CA PHE A 201 10.34 4.63 -3.05
C PHE A 201 10.83 5.89 -3.76
N ILE A 202 11.79 5.77 -4.68
CA ILE A 202 12.28 6.90 -5.47
C ILE A 202 11.12 7.52 -6.27
N GLY A 203 10.32 6.69 -6.94
CA GLY A 203 9.15 7.16 -7.68
C GLY A 203 8.14 7.87 -6.79
N ALA A 204 7.87 7.36 -5.60
CA ALA A 204 6.97 7.97 -4.63
C ALA A 204 7.49 9.31 -4.10
N VAL A 205 8.80 9.44 -3.84
CA VAL A 205 9.40 10.73 -3.44
C VAL A 205 9.26 11.77 -4.54
N VAL A 206 9.52 11.39 -5.79
CA VAL A 206 9.33 12.29 -6.95
C VAL A 206 7.86 12.71 -7.04
N LEU A 207 6.94 11.75 -7.01
CA LEU A 207 5.49 12.03 -7.09
C LEU A 207 4.98 12.88 -5.93
N TRP A 208 5.44 12.62 -4.71
CA TRP A 208 5.04 13.37 -3.52
C TRP A 208 5.42 14.86 -3.64
N ASN A 209 6.59 15.15 -4.19
CA ASN A 209 7.04 16.52 -4.41
C ASN A 209 6.34 17.19 -5.59
N THR A 210 5.89 16.44 -6.59
CA THR A 210 5.16 17.01 -7.74
C THR A 210 3.65 17.14 -7.50
N CYS A 211 3.05 16.25 -6.70
CA CYS A 211 1.60 16.16 -6.45
C CYS A 211 1.18 16.81 -5.12
N GLY A 212 1.90 17.87 -4.70
CA GLY A 212 1.63 18.54 -3.43
C GLY A 212 1.95 20.04 -3.39
N ASP A 213 2.49 20.64 -4.46
CA ASP A 213 2.91 22.05 -4.46
C ASP A 213 1.78 23.05 -4.73
N ASP A 214 0.63 22.60 -5.23
CA ASP A 214 -0.48 23.50 -5.61
C ASP A 214 -1.24 24.12 -4.42
N ASP A 215 -1.03 23.63 -3.20
CA ASP A 215 -1.66 24.20 -1.99
C ASP A 215 -1.00 25.53 -1.57
N GLY A 216 0.22 25.83 -2.03
CA GLY A 216 1.01 27.01 -1.63
C GLY A 216 0.84 28.26 -2.51
N GLN A 217 0.14 28.17 -3.65
CA GLN A 217 -0.08 29.31 -4.57
C GLN A 217 -1.51 29.89 -4.49
N ARG A 218 -2.30 29.50 -3.49
CA ARG A 218 -3.69 29.96 -3.28
C ARG A 218 -3.91 30.74 -1.99
N SER A 219 -2.89 31.43 -1.48
CA SER A 219 -3.00 32.43 -0.40
C SER A 219 -2.72 33.82 -0.92
#